data_AF-A0A968Y4B2-F1
#
_entry.id   AF-A0A968Y4B2-F1
#
_cell.length_a   1.000
_cell.length_b   1.000
_cell.length_c   1.000
_cell.angle_alpha   90.00
_cell.angle_beta   90.00
_cell.angle_gamma   90.00
#
_symmetry.space_group_name_H-M   'P 1'
#
loop_
_entity.id
_entity.type
_entity.pdbx_description
1 polymer ?
#
loop_
_entity_poly.entity_id
_entity_poly.type
_entity_poly.pdbx_seq_one_letter_code
_entity_poly.pdbx_strand_id
1 'polypeptide(L)'
;MANPSFEYILPVIRGIQAGREYYVSMCPVRFLPKLLPLESEELPPQLRGKRALNKSRIPEIVDYFIKNSTRYTCGAIAASIDADIKFEALGNEAEERRIGRLRVPMDAKFTINDGQHRRAAFEIALQENPQLGYETVALILFLDIGLENSQQKFADLNSFQVPLEESLRILYNHRDDRAFVVKSVVKQVEVFR
;
A
#
# COMPACT_ATOMS: atom_id res chain seq x y z
N MET A 1 -14.82 -6.17 32.55
CA MET A 1 -13.55 -6.53 33.20
C MET A 1 -12.44 -5.78 32.49
N ALA A 2 -11.35 -5.38 33.16
CA ALA A 2 -10.23 -4.74 32.48
C ALA A 2 -9.42 -5.79 31.72
N ASN A 3 -9.38 -5.69 30.39
CA ASN A 3 -8.53 -6.54 29.56
C ASN A 3 -7.18 -5.81 29.38
N PRO A 4 -6.03 -6.38 29.78
CA PRO A 4 -4.72 -5.78 29.52
C PRO A 4 -4.31 -6.08 28.06
N SER A 5 -5.05 -5.51 27.11
CA SER A 5 -4.79 -5.66 25.68
C SER A 5 -3.47 -5.01 25.29
N PHE A 6 -2.54 -5.82 24.77
CA PHE A 6 -1.42 -5.31 24.00
C PHE A 6 -1.96 -4.78 22.66
N GLU A 7 -1.71 -3.51 22.38
CA GLU A 7 -2.32 -2.77 21.26
C GLU A 7 -1.25 -2.11 20.38
N TYR A 8 -1.48 -2.11 19.08
CA TYR A 8 -0.87 -1.16 18.17
C TYR A 8 -1.60 0.19 18.29
N ILE A 9 -0.85 1.27 18.50
CA ILE A 9 -1.39 2.64 18.55
C ILE A 9 -0.86 3.38 17.31
N LEU A 10 -1.72 3.54 16.30
CA LEU A 10 -1.37 4.13 15.01
C LEU A 10 -1.82 5.60 14.95
N PRO A 11 -0.95 6.57 14.62
CA PRO A 11 -1.38 7.94 14.36
C PRO A 11 -2.12 8.02 13.02
N VAL A 12 -3.38 8.46 13.03
CA VAL A 12 -4.28 8.37 11.88
C VAL A 12 -5.06 9.66 11.63
N ILE A 13 -5.46 9.85 10.37
CA ILE A 13 -6.53 10.75 9.96
C ILE A 13 -7.75 9.90 9.58
N ARG A 14 -8.90 10.19 10.20
CA ARG A 14 -10.19 9.54 9.97
C ARG A 14 -10.95 10.22 8.83
N GLY A 15 -11.29 9.45 7.81
CA GLY A 15 -12.18 9.82 6.71
C GLY A 15 -13.49 9.04 6.74
N ILE A 16 -14.43 9.44 5.88
CA ILE A 16 -15.70 8.73 5.65
C ILE A 16 -15.81 8.45 4.15
N GLN A 17 -16.06 7.18 3.78
CA GLN A 17 -16.26 6.74 2.40
C GLN A 17 -17.49 5.82 2.35
N ALA A 18 -18.43 6.10 1.45
CA ALA A 18 -19.71 5.36 1.33
C ALA A 18 -20.45 5.19 2.69
N GLY A 19 -20.39 6.20 3.56
CA GLY A 19 -20.99 6.17 4.90
C GLY A 19 -20.24 5.36 5.96
N ARG A 20 -19.15 4.65 5.61
CA ARG A 20 -18.28 3.93 6.55
C ARG A 20 -17.05 4.76 6.90
N GLU A 21 -16.53 4.60 8.12
CA GLU A 21 -15.25 5.19 8.51
C GLU A 21 -14.06 4.41 7.91
N TYR A 22 -13.01 5.14 7.56
CA TYR A 22 -11.70 4.59 7.20
C TYR A 22 -10.60 5.52 7.68
N TYR A 23 -9.36 5.01 7.71
CA TYR A 23 -8.24 5.68 8.36
C TYR A 23 -7.03 5.74 7.44
N VAL A 24 -6.28 6.83 7.49
CA VAL A 24 -5.00 6.99 6.79
C VAL A 24 -3.89 7.16 7.81
N SER A 25 -2.85 6.33 7.73
CA SER A 25 -1.68 6.33 8.62
C SER A 25 -0.41 6.49 7.79
N MET A 26 0.64 7.12 8.34
CA MET A 26 2.00 6.97 7.79
C MET A 26 2.73 5.86 8.55
N CYS A 27 3.19 4.84 7.82
CA CYS A 27 3.86 3.68 8.40
C CYS A 27 5.35 3.65 8.00
N PRO A 28 6.30 3.71 8.95
CA PRO A 28 7.70 3.50 8.67
C PRO A 28 7.94 2.14 8.01
N VAL A 29 8.68 2.11 6.91
CA VAL A 29 8.79 0.93 6.03
C VAL A 29 9.24 -0.33 6.77
N ARG A 30 10.11 -0.19 7.78
CA ARG A 30 10.56 -1.29 8.67
C ARG A 30 9.46 -2.02 9.44
N PHE A 31 8.30 -1.40 9.64
CA PHE A 31 7.17 -1.99 10.35
C PHE A 31 6.18 -2.70 9.41
N LEU A 32 6.26 -2.48 8.09
CA LEU A 32 5.44 -3.19 7.10
C LEU A 32 5.61 -4.71 7.22
N PRO A 33 6.86 -5.22 7.33
CA PRO A 33 7.31 -6.29 8.22
C PRO A 33 6.21 -7.07 8.95
N LYS A 34 5.79 -6.44 10.05
CA LYS A 34 5.06 -7.05 11.18
C LYS A 34 3.58 -6.69 11.18
N LEU A 35 3.24 -5.48 10.73
CA LEU A 35 1.87 -4.98 10.69
C LEU A 35 1.06 -5.58 9.53
N LEU A 36 1.71 -5.88 8.40
CA LEU A 36 1.07 -6.40 7.20
C LEU A 36 1.75 -7.71 6.74
N PRO A 37 1.66 -8.81 7.50
CA PRO A 37 2.31 -10.07 7.15
C PRO A 37 1.80 -10.63 5.81
N LEU A 38 2.69 -11.27 5.05
CA LEU A 38 2.32 -11.96 3.82
C LEU A 38 1.84 -13.38 4.17
N GLU A 39 0.52 -13.57 4.31
CA GLU A 39 -0.10 -14.89 4.50
C GLU A 39 0.37 -15.89 3.42
N SER A 40 0.54 -17.16 3.81
CA SER A 40 0.92 -18.23 2.87
C SER A 40 -0.14 -18.46 1.79
N GLU A 41 0.30 -18.94 0.62
CA GLU A 41 -0.54 -19.21 -0.55
C GLU A 41 -1.20 -20.62 -0.49
N GLU A 42 -1.16 -21.29 0.66
CA GLU A 42 -1.72 -22.63 0.89
C GLU A 42 -3.26 -22.68 0.94
N LEU A 43 -3.93 -21.58 1.33
CA LEU A 43 -5.40 -21.53 1.38
C LEU A 43 -6.02 -21.61 -0.05
N PRO A 44 -7.15 -22.29 -0.27
CA PRO A 44 -7.83 -22.28 -1.57
C PRO A 44 -8.32 -20.86 -1.94
N PRO A 45 -8.42 -20.50 -3.24
CA PRO A 45 -8.73 -19.13 -3.67
C PRO A 45 -9.97 -18.50 -3.04
N GLN A 46 -11.02 -19.29 -2.82
CA GLN A 46 -12.28 -18.87 -2.20
C GLN A 46 -12.11 -18.37 -0.76
N LEU A 47 -11.05 -18.79 -0.06
CA LEU A 47 -10.72 -18.39 1.31
C LEU A 47 -9.68 -17.25 1.38
N ARG A 48 -9.30 -16.64 0.25
CA ARG A 48 -8.33 -15.53 0.18
C ARG A 48 -9.03 -14.19 -0.02
N GLY A 49 -8.61 -13.16 0.73
CA GLY A 49 -9.01 -11.76 0.49
C GLY A 49 -8.23 -11.04 -0.62
N LYS A 50 -7.40 -11.77 -1.38
CA LYS A 50 -6.41 -11.20 -2.32
C LYS A 50 -5.96 -12.23 -3.38
N ARG A 51 -5.45 -11.74 -4.52
CA ARG A 51 -4.81 -12.59 -5.56
C ARG A 51 -3.43 -13.11 -5.13
N ALA A 52 -3.00 -14.23 -5.72
CA ALA A 52 -1.65 -14.76 -5.56
C ALA A 52 -0.56 -13.72 -5.92
N LEU A 53 0.59 -13.79 -5.24
CA LEU A 53 1.68 -12.83 -5.40
C LEU A 53 2.57 -13.25 -6.58
N ASN A 54 2.39 -12.63 -7.76
CA ASN A 54 3.29 -12.88 -8.88
C ASN A 54 4.73 -12.40 -8.53
N LYS A 55 5.60 -13.36 -8.19
CA LYS A 55 6.97 -13.13 -7.70
C LYS A 55 7.90 -12.56 -8.76
N SER A 56 7.67 -12.80 -10.06
CA SER A 56 8.55 -12.29 -11.12
C SER A 56 8.52 -10.77 -11.27
N ARG A 57 7.48 -10.10 -10.74
CA ARG A 57 7.36 -8.64 -10.70
C ARG A 57 8.04 -7.98 -9.50
N ILE A 58 8.51 -8.74 -8.52
CA ILE A 58 9.10 -8.17 -7.29
C ILE A 58 10.49 -7.57 -7.56
N PRO A 59 11.43 -8.24 -8.29
CA PRO A 59 12.76 -7.70 -8.52
C PRO A 59 12.76 -6.31 -9.20
N GLU A 60 11.88 -6.09 -10.19
CA GLU A 60 11.72 -4.79 -10.86
C GLU A 60 11.37 -3.65 -9.88
N ILE A 61 10.55 -3.94 -8.87
CA ILE A 61 10.10 -2.96 -7.86
C ILE A 61 11.19 -2.75 -6.79
N VAL A 62 11.94 -3.80 -6.42
CA VAL A 62 13.13 -3.67 -5.55
C VAL A 62 14.18 -2.79 -6.23
N ASP A 63 14.51 -3.11 -7.49
CA ASP A 63 15.41 -2.31 -8.34
C ASP A 63 14.95 -0.85 -8.41
N TYR A 64 13.65 -0.61 -8.60
CA TYR A 64 13.10 0.73 -8.64
C TYR A 64 13.33 1.49 -7.33
N PHE A 65 13.07 0.90 -6.16
CA PHE A 65 13.31 1.55 -4.87
C PHE A 65 14.80 1.77 -4.60
N ILE A 66 15.65 0.76 -4.81
CA ILE A 66 17.09 0.83 -4.53
C ILE A 66 17.79 1.83 -5.46
N LYS A 67 17.60 1.71 -6.78
CA LYS A 67 18.26 2.56 -7.80
C LYS A 67 17.69 3.98 -7.88
N ASN A 68 16.63 4.29 -7.11
CA ASN A 68 16.01 5.62 -7.08
C ASN A 68 15.71 6.10 -5.65
N SER A 69 16.45 5.66 -4.64
CA SER A 69 16.19 5.95 -3.21
C SER A 69 15.84 7.42 -2.90
N THR A 70 16.52 8.39 -3.52
CA THR A 70 16.27 9.82 -3.30
C THR A 70 15.11 10.43 -4.11
N ARG A 71 14.45 9.64 -4.98
CA ARG A 71 13.52 10.14 -6.00
C ARG A 71 12.40 9.17 -6.41
N TYR A 72 12.22 8.03 -5.75
CA TYR A 72 11.16 7.09 -6.09
C TYR A 72 9.78 7.61 -5.66
N THR A 73 8.70 6.98 -6.12
CA THR A 73 7.34 7.32 -5.71
C THR A 73 6.55 6.04 -5.51
N CYS A 74 5.89 5.91 -4.36
CA CYS A 74 5.14 4.70 -4.00
C CYS A 74 3.72 5.09 -3.59
N GLY A 75 2.72 4.48 -4.23
CA GLY A 75 1.32 4.64 -3.85
C GLY A 75 1.01 3.97 -2.51
N ALA A 76 -0.06 4.42 -1.85
CA ALA A 76 -0.49 3.88 -0.56
C ALA A 76 -0.81 2.38 -0.60
N ILE A 77 -0.51 1.66 0.48
CA ILE A 77 -0.89 0.25 0.64
C ILE A 77 -2.27 0.22 1.32
N ALA A 78 -3.23 -0.48 0.73
CA ALA A 78 -4.59 -0.58 1.26
C ALA A 78 -4.79 -1.91 1.99
N ALA A 79 -5.31 -1.86 3.21
CA ALA A 79 -5.61 -3.04 4.02
C ALA A 79 -6.91 -2.89 4.80
N SER A 80 -7.57 -4.01 5.06
CA SER A 80 -8.71 -4.12 5.98
C SER A 80 -8.24 -4.70 7.31
N ILE A 81 -8.78 -4.16 8.42
CA ILE A 81 -8.54 -4.63 9.78
C ILE A 81 -9.77 -5.39 10.27
N ASP A 82 -9.58 -6.68 10.55
CA ASP A 82 -10.59 -7.57 11.13
C ASP A 82 -10.30 -7.73 12.63
N ALA A 83 -10.90 -6.83 13.42
CA ALA A 83 -10.91 -6.78 14.89
C ALA A 83 -11.92 -5.73 15.38
N ASP A 84 -12.26 -5.76 16.68
CA ASP A 84 -12.80 -4.59 17.38
C ASP A 84 -11.65 -3.59 17.65
N ILE A 85 -11.88 -2.32 17.33
CA ILE A 85 -10.84 -1.27 17.32
C ILE A 85 -11.40 0.05 17.83
N LYS A 86 -10.54 0.85 18.47
CA LYS A 86 -10.95 2.12 19.08
C LYS A 86 -10.20 3.30 18.48
N PHE A 87 -10.93 4.26 17.93
CA PHE A 87 -10.39 5.56 17.57
C PHE A 87 -10.47 6.54 18.76
N GLU A 88 -9.35 7.16 19.10
CA GLU A 88 -9.24 8.24 20.08
C GLU A 88 -8.79 9.52 19.36
N ALA A 89 -9.69 10.49 19.20
CA ALA A 89 -9.37 11.80 18.61
C ALA A 89 -8.34 12.56 19.49
N LEU A 90 -7.51 13.40 18.87
CA LEU A 90 -6.56 14.25 19.61
C LEU A 90 -7.22 15.49 20.24
N GLY A 91 -8.36 15.92 19.70
CA GLY A 91 -9.11 17.08 20.21
C GLY A 91 -10.58 17.05 19.85
N ASN A 92 -11.33 18.01 20.41
CA ASN A 92 -12.79 18.02 20.38
C ASN A 92 -13.38 18.98 19.32
N GLU A 93 -12.55 19.81 18.69
CA GLU A 93 -13.01 20.83 17.75
C GLU A 93 -12.75 20.45 16.29
N ALA A 94 -13.52 21.06 15.38
CA ALA A 94 -13.40 21.01 13.91
C ALA A 94 -12.61 19.81 13.34
N GLU A 95 -11.34 20.04 12.96
CA GLU A 95 -10.41 19.08 12.34
C GLU A 95 -9.77 18.11 13.33
N GLU A 96 -9.64 18.49 14.59
CA GLU A 96 -8.99 17.67 15.62
C GLU A 96 -9.79 16.39 15.91
N ARG A 97 -11.11 16.41 15.64
CA ARG A 97 -11.97 15.22 15.67
C ARG A 97 -11.71 14.23 14.52
N ARG A 98 -10.93 14.62 13.51
CA ARG A 98 -10.47 13.75 12.41
C ARG A 98 -9.08 13.19 12.65
N ILE A 99 -8.21 13.91 13.36
CA ILE A 99 -6.85 13.44 13.68
C ILE A 99 -6.87 12.69 15.01
N GLY A 100 -6.28 11.50 15.08
CA GLY A 100 -6.36 10.67 16.28
C GLY A 100 -5.39 9.51 16.32
N ARG A 101 -5.66 8.60 17.26
CA ARG A 101 -4.95 7.35 17.47
C ARG A 101 -5.91 6.20 17.22
N LEU A 102 -5.56 5.32 16.28
CA LEU A 102 -6.25 4.05 16.09
C LEU A 102 -5.62 3.02 17.01
N ARG A 103 -6.40 2.43 17.90
CA ARG A 103 -5.99 1.38 18.82
C ARG A 103 -6.50 0.07 18.28
N VAL A 104 -5.57 -0.80 17.95
CA VAL A 104 -5.83 -2.08 17.27
C VAL A 104 -5.21 -3.19 18.11
N PRO A 105 -5.96 -4.23 18.52
CA PRO A 105 -5.40 -5.37 19.24
C PRO A 105 -4.23 -6.02 18.48
N MET A 106 -3.20 -6.52 19.17
CA MET A 106 -2.04 -7.14 18.50
C MET A 106 -2.35 -8.49 17.82
N ASP A 107 -3.48 -9.10 18.15
CA ASP A 107 -4.05 -10.30 17.51
C ASP A 107 -5.00 -9.98 16.33
N ALA A 108 -5.25 -8.70 16.03
CA ALA A 108 -6.08 -8.28 14.91
C ALA A 108 -5.55 -8.75 13.55
N LYS A 109 -6.44 -9.25 12.69
CA LYS A 109 -6.04 -9.72 11.36
C LYS A 109 -6.04 -8.57 10.34
N PHE A 110 -4.85 -8.20 9.87
CA PHE A 110 -4.67 -7.28 8.74
C PHE A 110 -4.67 -8.04 7.40
N THR A 111 -5.55 -7.66 6.48
CA THR A 111 -5.63 -8.24 5.12
C THR A 111 -5.32 -7.17 4.08
N ILE A 112 -4.29 -7.36 3.24
CA ILE A 112 -3.91 -6.41 2.18
C ILE A 112 -4.88 -6.53 1.00
N ASN A 113 -5.60 -5.44 0.67
CA ASN A 113 -6.52 -5.36 -0.47
C ASN A 113 -5.83 -4.74 -1.73
N ASP A 114 -4.85 -3.85 -1.55
CA ASP A 114 -3.94 -3.39 -2.61
C ASP A 114 -2.53 -3.11 -2.06
N GLY A 115 -1.52 -3.24 -2.91
CA GLY A 115 -0.12 -2.93 -2.59
C GLY A 115 0.74 -4.13 -2.20
N GLN A 116 0.24 -5.37 -2.29
CA GLN A 116 0.99 -6.57 -1.88
C GLN A 116 2.37 -6.71 -2.56
N HIS A 117 2.49 -6.34 -3.84
CA HIS A 117 3.77 -6.31 -4.56
C HIS A 117 4.73 -5.23 -4.02
N ARG A 118 4.22 -4.07 -3.62
CA ARG A 118 4.99 -2.98 -2.98
C ARG A 118 5.45 -3.40 -1.56
N ARG A 119 4.57 -4.02 -0.76
CA ARG A 119 4.92 -4.62 0.55
C ARG A 119 6.07 -5.63 0.42
N ALA A 120 5.94 -6.59 -0.50
CA ALA A 120 6.96 -7.62 -0.70
C ALA A 120 8.29 -7.03 -1.21
N ALA A 121 8.26 -6.06 -2.12
CA ALA A 121 9.46 -5.39 -2.60
C ALA A 121 10.15 -4.57 -1.50
N PHE A 122 9.40 -3.87 -0.64
CA PHE A 122 9.99 -3.19 0.53
C PHE A 122 10.67 -4.16 1.50
N GLU A 123 10.15 -5.37 1.69
CA GLU A 123 10.75 -6.37 2.58
C GLU A 123 12.12 -6.87 2.10
N ILE A 124 12.32 -7.00 0.78
CA ILE A 124 13.61 -7.35 0.18
C ILE A 124 14.52 -6.11 0.13
N ALA A 125 14.00 -4.95 -0.29
CA ALA A 125 14.77 -3.71 -0.35
C ALA A 125 15.31 -3.25 1.01
N LEU A 126 14.63 -3.59 2.12
CA LEU A 126 15.13 -3.37 3.49
C LEU A 126 16.38 -4.22 3.83
N GLN A 127 16.57 -5.36 3.18
CA GLN A 127 17.73 -6.23 3.40
C GLN A 127 18.97 -5.68 2.67
N GLU A 128 18.76 -5.13 1.47
CA GLU A 128 19.80 -4.46 0.67
C GLU A 128 20.13 -3.05 1.18
N ASN A 129 19.11 -2.27 1.58
CA ASN A 129 19.25 -0.93 2.11
C ASN A 129 18.36 -0.71 3.35
N PRO A 130 18.89 -0.98 4.56
CA PRO A 130 18.17 -0.76 5.82
C PRO A 130 17.72 0.70 6.07
N GLN A 131 18.32 1.70 5.39
CA GLN A 131 17.95 3.12 5.58
C GLN A 131 16.53 3.43 5.07
N LEU A 132 16.02 2.65 4.10
CA LEU A 132 14.61 2.73 3.70
C LEU A 132 13.66 2.55 4.90
N GLY A 133 14.11 1.85 5.95
CA GLY A 133 13.36 1.62 7.19
C GLY A 133 13.07 2.87 8.03
N TYR A 134 13.61 4.03 7.70
CA TYR A 134 13.24 5.33 8.30
C TYR A 134 12.20 6.10 7.49
N GLU A 135 12.07 5.81 6.20
CA GLU A 135 11.06 6.40 5.33
C GLU A 135 9.68 5.82 5.66
N THR A 136 8.61 6.49 5.19
CA THR A 136 7.22 6.10 5.49
C THR A 136 6.40 5.94 4.22
N VAL A 137 5.52 4.95 4.20
CA VAL A 137 4.47 4.81 3.17
C VAL A 137 3.10 5.08 3.79
N ALA A 138 2.20 5.66 3.01
CA ALA A 138 0.80 5.81 3.42
C ALA A 138 0.13 4.42 3.47
N LEU A 139 -0.59 4.16 4.57
CA LEU A 139 -1.53 3.05 4.69
C LEU A 139 -2.96 3.60 4.63
N ILE A 140 -3.80 2.96 3.81
CA ILE A 140 -5.25 3.14 3.85
C ILE A 140 -5.81 1.93 4.60
N LEU A 141 -6.38 2.20 5.77
CA LEU A 141 -6.87 1.21 6.73
C LEU A 141 -8.38 1.28 6.78
N PHE A 142 -9.04 0.29 6.20
CA PHE A 142 -10.49 0.15 6.29
C PHE A 142 -10.85 -0.72 7.49
N LEU A 143 -11.96 -0.39 8.16
CA LEU A 143 -12.60 -1.32 9.07
C LEU A 143 -13.40 -2.31 8.22
N ASP A 144 -13.20 -3.62 8.41
CA ASP A 144 -14.22 -4.61 8.07
C ASP A 144 -13.92 -5.95 8.74
N ILE A 145 -14.98 -6.53 9.30
CA ILE A 145 -14.96 -7.84 9.93
C ILE A 145 -15.43 -8.85 8.87
N GLY A 146 -14.63 -9.88 8.60
CA GLY A 146 -14.99 -10.97 7.69
C GLY A 146 -14.42 -10.89 6.27
N LEU A 147 -14.29 -12.08 5.67
CA LEU A 147 -13.62 -12.33 4.40
C LEU A 147 -14.32 -11.68 3.19
N GLU A 148 -15.65 -11.74 3.12
CA GLU A 148 -16.45 -11.32 1.96
C GLU A 148 -16.28 -9.82 1.67
N ASN A 149 -16.39 -8.96 2.69
CA ASN A 149 -16.16 -7.53 2.54
C ASN A 149 -14.71 -7.21 2.11
N SER A 150 -13.73 -8.01 2.56
CA SER A 150 -12.33 -7.89 2.15
C SER A 150 -12.10 -8.30 0.69
N GLN A 151 -12.80 -9.34 0.23
CA GLN A 151 -12.84 -9.76 -1.18
C GLN A 151 -13.50 -8.72 -2.08
N GLN A 152 -14.63 -8.13 -1.66
CA GLN A 152 -15.29 -7.05 -2.41
C GLN A 152 -14.39 -5.82 -2.52
N LYS A 153 -13.76 -5.37 -1.43
CA LYS A 153 -12.78 -4.26 -1.48
C LYS A 153 -11.57 -4.55 -2.37
N PHE A 154 -11.10 -5.80 -2.39
CA PHE A 154 -10.05 -6.21 -3.34
C PHE A 154 -10.54 -6.07 -4.79
N ALA A 155 -11.78 -6.47 -5.10
CA ALA A 155 -12.36 -6.28 -6.43
C ALA A 155 -12.52 -4.79 -6.77
N ASP A 156 -13.13 -3.99 -5.90
CA ASP A 156 -13.39 -2.55 -6.13
C ASP A 156 -12.10 -1.77 -6.42
N LEU A 157 -11.05 -1.99 -5.61
CA LEU A 157 -9.76 -1.31 -5.75
C LEU A 157 -8.99 -1.68 -7.03
N ASN A 158 -9.30 -2.82 -7.66
CA ASN A 158 -8.62 -3.31 -8.86
C ASN A 158 -9.46 -3.17 -10.14
N SER A 159 -10.80 -3.10 -10.06
CA SER A 159 -11.70 -3.12 -11.23
C SER A 159 -11.65 -1.86 -12.10
N PHE A 160 -11.31 -0.70 -11.51
CA PHE A 160 -11.29 0.59 -12.21
C PHE A 160 -9.88 1.08 -12.57
N GLN A 161 -8.85 0.22 -12.47
CA GLN A 161 -7.47 0.56 -12.81
C GLN A 161 -7.27 0.58 -14.34
N VAL A 162 -7.50 1.72 -14.98
CA VAL A 162 -7.17 1.92 -16.40
C VAL A 162 -5.65 1.91 -16.59
N PRO A 163 -5.08 1.04 -17.46
CA PRO A 163 -3.66 1.05 -17.74
C PRO A 163 -3.27 2.31 -18.53
N LEU A 164 -2.13 2.93 -18.18
CA LEU A 164 -1.57 4.05 -18.95
C LEU A 164 -1.14 3.57 -20.34
N GLU A 165 -1.49 4.33 -21.38
CA GLU A 165 -1.04 4.06 -22.75
C GLU A 165 0.49 4.01 -22.86
N GLU A 166 1.01 3.09 -23.67
CA GLU A 166 2.47 2.91 -23.82
C GLU A 166 3.16 4.16 -24.38
N SER A 167 2.49 4.88 -25.27
CA SER A 167 2.87 6.19 -25.80
C SER A 167 3.15 7.20 -24.68
N LEU A 168 2.19 7.41 -23.78
CA LEU A 168 2.28 8.30 -22.63
C LEU A 168 3.29 7.80 -21.60
N ARG A 169 3.35 6.48 -21.37
CA ARG A 169 4.31 5.84 -20.47
C ARG A 169 5.75 6.10 -20.92
N ILE A 170 6.04 5.93 -22.21
CA ILE A 170 7.34 6.26 -22.81
C ILE A 170 7.58 7.78 -22.79
N LEU A 171 6.57 8.60 -23.09
CA LEU A 171 6.70 10.06 -23.12
C LEU A 171 7.16 10.63 -21.78
N TYR A 172 6.47 10.25 -20.69
CA TYR A 172 6.72 10.76 -19.34
C TYR A 172 7.81 10.00 -18.55
N ASN A 173 8.30 8.85 -19.04
CA ASN A 173 9.42 8.17 -18.40
C ASN A 173 10.76 8.88 -18.70
N HIS A 174 11.25 9.66 -17.74
CA HIS A 174 12.55 10.35 -17.80
C HIS A 174 13.65 9.61 -17.01
N ARG A 175 13.58 8.27 -16.92
CA ARG A 175 14.53 7.43 -16.17
C ARG A 175 14.98 6.16 -16.89
N ASP A 176 14.24 5.70 -17.89
CA ASP A 176 14.58 4.53 -18.71
C ASP A 176 15.29 4.97 -20.00
N ASP A 177 16.49 4.44 -20.23
CA ASP A 177 17.28 4.68 -21.44
C ASP A 177 16.53 4.31 -22.72
N ARG A 178 15.66 3.28 -22.67
CA ARG A 178 14.80 2.91 -23.82
C ARG A 178 13.82 4.03 -24.15
N ALA A 179 13.25 4.67 -23.15
CA ALA A 179 12.36 5.80 -23.35
C ALA A 179 13.12 7.03 -23.90
N PHE A 180 14.37 7.27 -23.47
CA PHE A 180 15.23 8.29 -24.06
C PHE A 180 15.58 8.00 -25.52
N VAL A 181 15.90 6.75 -25.87
CA VAL A 181 16.18 6.34 -27.26
C VAL A 181 14.94 6.55 -28.14
N VAL A 182 13.77 6.03 -27.75
CA VAL A 182 12.53 6.18 -28.54
C VAL A 182 12.18 7.66 -28.76
N LYS A 183 12.24 8.48 -27.70
CA LYS A 183 12.01 9.94 -27.79
C LYS A 183 13.05 10.68 -28.64
N SER A 184 14.23 10.11 -28.84
CA SER A 184 15.27 10.69 -29.69
C SER A 184 15.06 10.32 -31.16
N VAL A 185 14.75 9.05 -31.44
CA VAL A 185 14.45 8.54 -32.80
C VAL A 185 13.23 9.27 -33.39
N VAL A 186 12.13 9.39 -32.65
CA VAL A 186 10.92 10.10 -33.11
C VAL A 186 11.19 11.57 -33.44
N LYS A 187 12.12 12.23 -32.74
CA LYS A 187 12.51 13.63 -33.04
C LYS A 187 13.41 13.75 -34.27
N GLN A 188 14.20 12.72 -34.58
CA GLN A 188 15.21 12.75 -35.64
C GLN A 188 14.68 12.24 -36.99
N VAL A 189 13.84 11.21 -36.97
CA VAL A 189 13.29 10.60 -38.19
C VAL A 189 12.05 11.37 -38.64
N GLU A 190 12.12 12.00 -39.82
CA GLU A 190 11.09 12.91 -40.32
C GLU A 190 9.72 12.26 -40.54
N VAL A 191 9.67 10.96 -40.88
CA VAL A 191 8.41 10.21 -41.09
C VAL A 191 7.65 9.89 -39.80
N PHE A 192 8.18 10.27 -38.63
CA PHE A 192 7.55 10.12 -37.31
C PHE A 192 7.18 11.46 -36.65
N ARG A 193 7.20 12.57 -37.41
CA ARG A 193 6.79 13.91 -36.96
C ARG A 193 5.36 14.24 -37.37
#